data_AF-A0A662SCN5-F1
#
_entry.id   AF-A0A662SCN5-F1
#
_cell.length_a   1.000
_cell.length_b   1.000
_cell.length_c   1.000
_cell.angle_alpha   90.00
_cell.angle_beta   90.00
_cell.angle_gamma   90.00
#
_symmetry.space_group_name_H-M   'P 1'
#
loop_
_entity.id
_entity.type
_entity.pdbx_description
1 polymer ?
#
loop_
_entity_poly.entity_id
_entity_poly.type
_entity_poly.pdbx_seq_one_letter_code
_entity_poly.pdbx_strand_id
1 'polypeptide(L)'
;MSFNYERLMFLTKDVPHGLMASNKKKEEVNNETRARILKKWDYRCYLCNREKHCIIHHRIPNGDASDENLYPLCEHCHKLVHTILWLDGKWMFQGYRR
;
A
#
# COMPACT_ATOMS: atom_id res chain seq x y z
N MET A 1 4.51 10.68 -18.60
CA MET A 1 3.93 9.95 -17.45
C MET A 1 5.08 9.31 -16.69
N SER A 2 5.45 9.82 -15.52
CA SER A 2 6.67 9.39 -14.81
C SER A 2 6.31 8.36 -13.74
N PHE A 3 6.68 7.11 -13.97
CA PHE A 3 6.67 6.08 -12.92
C PHE A 3 7.80 6.42 -11.92
N ASN A 4 7.50 6.52 -10.63
CA ASN A 4 8.51 6.87 -9.63
C ASN A 4 9.10 5.60 -8.99
N TYR A 5 10.33 5.27 -9.36
CA TYR A 5 11.05 4.08 -8.87
C TYR A 5 11.37 4.16 -7.38
N GLU A 6 11.72 5.33 -6.85
CA GLU A 6 12.01 5.50 -5.42
C GLU A 6 10.77 5.21 -4.57
N ARG A 7 9.60 5.71 -5.00
CA ARG A 7 8.31 5.40 -4.38
C ARG A 7 7.96 3.91 -4.46
N LEU A 8 8.33 3.23 -5.56
CA LEU A 8 8.17 1.78 -5.65
C LEU A 8 9.03 1.06 -4.61
N MET A 9 10.31 1.43 -4.51
CA MET A 9 11.24 0.83 -3.56
C MET A 9 10.77 1.05 -2.12
N PHE A 10 10.31 2.26 -1.80
CA PHE A 10 9.76 2.58 -0.49
C PHE A 10 8.55 1.71 -0.08
N LEU A 11 7.72 1.33 -1.05
CA LEU A 11 6.55 0.47 -0.85
C LEU A 11 6.86 -1.04 -0.91
N THR A 12 8.07 -1.45 -1.27
CA THR A 12 8.41 -2.88 -1.50
C THR A 12 9.68 -3.32 -0.79
N LYS A 13 10.80 -2.62 -1.01
CA LYS A 13 12.11 -2.93 -0.44
C LYS A 13 12.13 -2.73 1.08
N ASP A 14 11.56 -1.63 1.54
CA ASP A 14 11.62 -1.24 2.96
C ASP A 14 10.51 -1.89 3.82
N VAL A 15 9.77 -2.82 3.24
CA VAL A 15 8.78 -3.64 3.95
C VAL A 15 9.53 -4.79 4.64
N PRO A 16 9.32 -5.02 5.96
CA PRO A 16 10.02 -6.06 6.69
C PRO A 16 9.61 -7.46 6.23
N HIS A 17 10.53 -8.41 6.35
CA HIS A 17 10.25 -9.83 6.15
C HIS A 17 9.49 -10.43 7.34
N GLY A 18 8.97 -11.64 7.18
CA GLY A 18 8.35 -12.42 8.27
C GLY A 18 6.95 -11.94 8.68
N LEU A 19 6.38 -10.96 7.97
CA LEU A 19 5.05 -10.43 8.28
C LEU A 19 3.94 -11.48 8.20
N MET A 20 4.09 -12.51 7.36
CA MET A 20 3.13 -13.62 7.27
C MET A 20 3.08 -14.50 8.52
N ALA A 21 4.14 -14.51 9.33
CA ALA A 21 4.19 -15.25 10.59
C ALA A 21 3.66 -14.42 11.79
N SER A 22 3.38 -13.13 11.58
CA SER A 22 2.88 -12.25 12.62
C SER A 22 1.40 -12.51 12.89
N ASN A 23 1.05 -12.66 14.17
CA ASN A 23 -0.34 -12.70 14.64
C ASN A 23 -0.98 -11.30 14.73
N LYS A 24 -0.22 -10.23 14.46
CA LYS A 24 -0.74 -8.86 14.45
C LYS A 24 -1.71 -8.71 13.27
N LYS A 25 -2.97 -8.41 13.58
CA LYS A 25 -3.96 -8.03 12.57
C LYS A 25 -3.67 -6.62 12.07
N LYS A 26 -3.88 -6.40 10.78
CA LYS A 26 -3.89 -5.05 10.19
C LYS A 26 -4.93 -4.19 10.91
N GLU A 27 -4.60 -2.93 11.14
CA GLU A 27 -5.56 -1.95 11.62
C GLU A 27 -6.53 -1.56 10.48
N GLU A 28 -7.80 -1.32 10.81
CA GLU A 28 -8.78 -0.91 9.82
C GLU A 28 -8.70 0.60 9.58
N VAL A 29 -8.78 1.00 8.30
CA VAL A 29 -8.82 2.41 7.93
C VAL A 29 -10.26 2.88 7.97
N ASN A 30 -10.59 3.72 8.96
CA ASN A 30 -11.90 4.36 9.04
C ASN A 30 -12.13 5.38 7.90
N ASN A 31 -13.38 5.81 7.72
CA ASN A 31 -13.75 6.71 6.62
C ASN A 31 -13.11 8.09 6.71
N GLU A 32 -12.91 8.61 7.93
CA GLU A 32 -12.29 9.92 8.16
C GLU A 32 -10.81 9.93 7.77
N THR A 33 -10.05 8.95 8.24
CA THR A 33 -8.65 8.72 7.86
C THR A 33 -8.54 8.49 6.36
N ARG A 34 -9.43 7.68 5.77
CA ARG A 34 -9.46 7.48 4.32
C ARG A 34 -9.61 8.80 3.55
N ALA A 35 -10.60 9.62 3.91
CA ALA A 35 -10.84 10.90 3.25
C ALA A 35 -9.65 11.85 3.40
N ARG A 36 -9.07 11.89 4.60
CA ARG A 36 -7.91 12.73 4.92
C ARG A 36 -6.66 12.35 4.12
N ILE A 37 -6.35 11.05 4.02
CA ILE A 37 -5.22 10.56 3.22
C ILE A 37 -5.45 10.83 1.72
N LEU A 38 -6.66 10.59 1.19
CA LEU A 38 -6.95 10.90 -0.21
C LEU A 38 -6.77 12.39 -0.50
N LYS A 39 -7.28 13.27 0.38
CA LYS A 39 -7.14 14.72 0.24
C LYS A 39 -5.68 15.18 0.33
N LYS A 40 -4.88 14.62 1.23
CA LYS A 40 -3.43 14.89 1.38
C LYS A 40 -2.66 14.67 0.08
N TRP A 41 -3.09 13.71 -0.73
CA TRP A 41 -2.44 13.33 -1.99
C TRP A 41 -3.18 13.82 -3.23
N ASP A 42 -4.08 14.81 -3.08
CA ASP A 42 -4.86 15.37 -4.20
C ASP A 42 -5.61 14.30 -5.00
N TYR A 43 -6.10 13.25 -4.31
CA TYR A 43 -6.80 12.10 -4.92
C TYR A 43 -5.99 11.37 -6.00
N ARG A 44 -4.66 11.53 -5.99
CA ARG A 44 -3.76 10.90 -6.95
C ARG A 44 -3.08 9.67 -6.36
N CYS A 45 -2.78 8.72 -7.24
CA CYS A 45 -1.95 7.58 -6.89
C CYS A 45 -0.55 8.04 -6.47
N TYR A 46 -0.12 7.66 -5.27
CA TYR A 46 1.23 7.91 -4.77
C TYR A 46 2.31 7.44 -5.75
N LEU A 47 2.14 6.27 -6.38
CA LEU A 47 3.19 5.70 -7.22
C LEU A 47 3.28 6.31 -8.63
N CYS A 48 2.14 6.46 -9.33
CA CYS A 48 2.11 6.85 -10.74
C CYS A 48 1.49 8.23 -11.01
N ASN A 49 1.04 8.93 -9.96
CA ASN A 49 0.43 10.26 -9.99
C ASN A 49 -0.84 10.40 -10.86
N ARG A 50 -1.43 9.29 -11.30
CA ARG A 50 -2.72 9.31 -12.03
C ARG A 50 -3.86 9.58 -11.06
N GLU A 51 -4.77 10.46 -11.48
CA GLU A 51 -6.05 10.69 -10.82
C GLU A 51 -7.00 9.55 -11.22
N LYS A 52 -7.29 8.67 -10.25
CA LYS A 52 -8.16 7.50 -10.40
C LYS A 52 -8.78 7.17 -9.05
N HIS A 53 -9.81 6.33 -9.04
CA HIS A 53 -10.30 5.68 -7.83
C HIS A 53 -9.13 4.98 -7.10
N CYS A 54 -8.62 5.64 -6.06
CA CYS A 54 -7.49 5.15 -5.28
C CYS A 54 -7.98 4.33 -4.08
N ILE A 55 -7.28 3.23 -3.85
CA ILE A 55 -7.43 2.35 -2.69
C ILE A 55 -6.36 2.78 -1.68
N ILE A 56 -6.73 2.85 -0.41
CA ILE A 56 -5.75 3.09 0.65
C ILE A 56 -4.94 1.81 0.87
N HIS A 57 -3.63 1.94 0.69
CA HIS A 57 -2.65 0.89 0.86
C HIS A 57 -1.87 1.10 2.16
N HIS A 58 -1.67 0.04 2.93
CA HIS A 58 -0.73 0.03 4.04
C HIS A 58 0.64 -0.34 3.52
N ARG A 59 1.64 0.52 3.71
CA ARG A 59 3.05 0.23 3.38
C ARG A 59 3.54 -0.99 4.16
N ILE A 60 3.22 -1.05 5.45
CA ILE A 60 3.43 -2.19 6.33
C ILE A 60 2.07 -2.89 6.46
N PRO A 61 1.84 -4.03 5.80
CA PRO A 61 0.51 -4.64 5.67
C PRO A 61 -0.21 -5.01 6.97
N ASN A 62 0.53 -5.42 8.01
CA ASN A 62 0.03 -5.68 9.37
C ASN A 62 0.34 -4.51 10.33
N GLY A 63 0.61 -3.33 9.77
CA GLY A 63 0.89 -2.12 10.51
C GLY A 63 -0.37 -1.44 11.04
N ASP A 64 -0.13 -0.28 11.64
CA ASP A 64 -1.13 0.67 12.11
C ASP A 64 -1.72 1.48 10.95
N ALA A 65 -2.85 2.14 11.22
CA ALA A 65 -3.52 3.02 10.28
C ALA A 65 -2.99 4.48 10.34
N SER A 66 -1.68 4.64 10.60
CA SER A 66 -1.04 5.97 10.70
C SER A 66 -0.79 6.61 9.34
N ASP A 67 -0.62 7.93 9.31
CA ASP A 67 -0.39 8.70 8.09
C ASP A 67 0.87 8.31 7.31
N GLU A 68 1.87 7.86 8.04
CA GLU A 68 3.17 7.45 7.53
C GLU A 68 3.11 6.05 6.91
N ASN A 69 2.08 5.27 7.28
CA ASN A 69 1.86 3.92 6.78
C ASN A 69 0.80 3.86 5.66
N LEU A 70 0.01 4.92 5.46
CA LEU A 70 -1.10 4.92 4.51
C LEU A 70 -0.82 5.74 3.24
N TYR A 71 -0.92 5.08 2.09
CA TYR A 71 -0.73 5.72 0.78
C TYR A 71 -1.85 5.36 -0.19
N PRO A 72 -2.39 6.32 -0.96
CA PRO A 72 -3.39 6.03 -1.98
C PRO A 72 -2.72 5.44 -3.22
N LEU A 73 -3.20 4.28 -3.68
CA LEU A 73 -2.75 3.66 -4.92
C LEU A 73 -3.92 3.40 -5.85
N CYS A 74 -3.73 3.64 -7.15
CA CYS A 74 -4.66 3.12 -8.14
C CYS A 74 -4.58 1.59 -8.19
N GLU A 75 -5.62 0.94 -8.67
CA GLU A 75 -5.72 -0.53 -8.70
C GLU A 75 -4.50 -1.22 -9.34
N HIS A 76 -3.98 -0.68 -10.44
CA HIS A 76 -2.80 -1.25 -11.11
C HIS A 76 -1.54 -1.19 -10.25
N CYS A 77 -1.27 -0.03 -9.63
CA CYS A 77 -0.13 0.15 -8.75
C CYS A 77 -0.28 -0.68 -7.46
N HIS A 78 -1.50 -0.79 -6.95
CA HIS A 78 -1.82 -1.62 -5.79
C HIS A 78 -1.50 -3.10 -6.07
N LYS A 79 -1.97 -3.64 -7.20
CA LYS A 79 -1.65 -5.01 -7.61
C LYS A 79 -0.15 -5.21 -7.82
N LEU A 80 0.53 -4.29 -8.49
CA LEU A 80 1.97 -4.35 -8.73
C LEU A 80 2.77 -4.47 -7.42
N VAL A 81 2.48 -3.62 -6.43
CA VAL A 81 3.17 -3.65 -5.12
C VAL A 81 2.96 -5.00 -4.44
N HIS A 82 1.73 -5.50 -4.40
CA HIS A 82 1.44 -6.81 -3.82
C HIS A 82 2.11 -7.97 -4.57
N THR A 83 2.22 -7.90 -5.90
CA THR A 83 2.96 -8.91 -6.69
C THR A 83 4.45 -8.92 -6.31
N ILE A 84 5.08 -7.75 -6.21
CA ILE A 84 6.50 -7.66 -5.86
C ILE A 84 6.74 -8.18 -4.44
N LEU A 85 5.92 -7.76 -3.47
CA LEU A 85 6.03 -8.24 -2.09
C LEU A 85 5.86 -9.77 -1.97
N TRP A 86 5.02 -10.36 -2.83
CA TRP A 86 4.83 -11.80 -2.89
C TRP A 86 6.03 -12.52 -3.48
N LEU A 87 6.57 -12.03 -4.60
CA LEU A 87 7.78 -12.58 -5.21
C LEU A 87 9.01 -12.46 -4.29
N ASP A 88 9.06 -11.42 -3.45
CA ASP A 88 10.10 -11.20 -2.45
C ASP A 88 9.85 -11.95 -1.12
N GLY A 89 8.77 -12.73 -1.03
CA GLY A 89 8.44 -13.51 0.18
C GLY A 89 8.13 -12.66 1.42
N LYS A 90 7.82 -11.37 1.25
CA LYS A 90 7.51 -10.43 2.34
C LYS A 90 6.04 -10.42 2.72
N TRP A 91 5.16 -10.54 1.72
CA TRP A 91 3.72 -10.44 1.93
C TRP A 91 2.91 -11.23 0.92
N MET A 92 1.62 -11.41 1.19
CA MET A 92 0.71 -12.19 0.35
C MET A 92 0.26 -11.44 -0.93
N PHE A 93 0.00 -12.23 -1.97
CA PHE A 93 -0.68 -11.76 -3.18
C PHE A 93 -2.14 -11.38 -2.87
N GLN A 94 -2.63 -10.27 -3.42
CA GLN A 94 -3.97 -9.72 -3.11
C GLN A 94 -5.12 -10.69 -3.46
N GLY A 95 -4.90 -11.63 -4.39
CA GLY A 95 -5.87 -12.67 -4.76
C GLY A 95 -5.85 -13.93 -3.88
N TYR A 96 -4.89 -14.04 -2.94
CA TYR A 96 -4.75 -15.20 -2.06
C TYR A 96 -5.54 -14.99 -0.76
N ARG A 97 -6.87 -14.82 -0.84
CA ARG A 97 -7.70 -14.97 0.36
C ARG A 97 -8.02 -16.47 0.51
N ARG A 98 -7.55 -17.08 1.59
CA ARG A 98 -8.19 -18.30 2.11
C ARG A 98 -9.52 -17.91 2.75
#